data_AF-A0A0L1JCL9-F1
#
_entry.id   AF-A0A0L1JCL9-F1
#
_cell.length_a   1.000
_cell.length_b   1.000
_cell.length_c   1.000
_cell.angle_alpha   90.00
_cell.angle_beta   90.00
_cell.angle_gamma   90.00
#
_symmetry.space_group_name_H-M   'P 1'
#
loop_
_entity.id
_entity.type
_entity.pdbx_description
1 polymer ?
#
loop_
_entity_poly.entity_id
_entity_poly.type
_entity_poly.pdbx_seq_one_letter_code
_entity_poly.pdbx_strand_id
1 'polypeptide(L)'
;MFNFPPKANEEWLVDPEIAPYTEDLNKLVPLDELHDVCTTWQSYWRSYAERVTVPFLYAVVDQDGFWDSSEEGTMQSTQVFQTESPKVENVGMPMAPHCMEMSLQGTAWLLRCLGFAIECTMGQDIYGSISSILIAALCRRSKDGNPLWGY
;
A
#
# COMPACT_ATOMS: atom_id res chain seq x y z
N MET A 1 5.96 -23.25 -13.94
CA MET A 1 6.37 -22.13 -14.81
C MET A 1 5.29 -21.07 -14.68
N PHE A 2 5.59 -19.93 -14.05
CA PHE A 2 4.61 -18.85 -13.90
C PHE A 2 4.38 -18.22 -15.27
N ASN A 3 3.15 -18.32 -15.77
CA ASN A 3 2.78 -17.77 -17.06
C ASN A 3 2.41 -16.29 -16.84
N PHE A 4 3.38 -15.40 -17.01
CA PHE A 4 3.13 -13.97 -16.88
C PHE A 4 2.41 -13.47 -18.13
N PRO A 5 1.37 -12.63 -18.00
CA PRO A 5 0.72 -12.03 -19.15
C PRO A 5 1.72 -11.18 -19.96
N PRO A 6 1.51 -11.03 -21.28
CA PRO A 6 2.36 -10.18 -22.12
C PRO A 6 2.40 -8.75 -21.57
N LYS A 7 3.51 -8.05 -21.82
CA LYS A 7 3.72 -6.65 -21.40
C LYS A 7 2.45 -5.84 -21.64
N ALA A 8 1.94 -5.20 -20.59
CA ALA A 8 0.87 -4.21 -20.71
C ALA A 8 1.24 -3.22 -21.82
N ASN A 9 0.41 -3.24 -22.86
CA ASN A 9 0.02 -2.03 -23.56
C ASN A 9 -0.43 -0.99 -22.51
N GLU A 10 -0.39 0.30 -22.84
CA GLU A 10 -0.71 1.45 -21.95
C GLU A 10 -2.12 1.43 -21.31
N GLU A 11 -2.85 0.33 -21.46
CA GLU A 11 -4.05 -0.03 -20.73
C GLU A 11 -3.68 -0.40 -19.28
N TRP A 12 -4.47 0.10 -18.33
CA TRP A 12 -4.33 -0.21 -16.92
C TRP A 12 -4.14 -1.72 -16.72
N LEU A 13 -3.20 -2.12 -15.86
CA LEU A 13 -2.88 -3.52 -15.53
C LEU A 13 -3.99 -4.17 -14.67
N VAL A 14 -5.24 -4.01 -15.08
CA VAL A 14 -6.45 -4.51 -14.44
C VAL A 14 -6.87 -5.77 -15.18
N ASP A 15 -7.13 -6.82 -14.43
CA ASP A 15 -7.69 -8.04 -15.00
C ASP A 15 -9.11 -7.73 -15.55
N PRO A 16 -9.40 -8.02 -16.84
CA PRO A 16 -10.72 -7.76 -17.41
C PRO A 16 -11.85 -8.53 -16.71
N GLU A 17 -11.55 -9.63 -16.01
CA GLU A 17 -12.52 -10.34 -15.18
C GLU A 17 -12.91 -9.54 -13.92
N ILE A 18 -12.07 -8.60 -13.49
CA ILE A 18 -12.28 -7.78 -12.30
C ILE A 18 -13.12 -6.53 -12.59
N ALA A 19 -12.98 -5.94 -13.78
CA ALA A 19 -13.67 -4.71 -14.15
C ALA A 19 -15.21 -4.72 -13.89
N PRO A 20 -15.95 -5.83 -14.14
CA PRO A 20 -17.38 -5.92 -13.86
C PRO A 20 -17.78 -5.70 -12.39
N TYR A 21 -16.88 -5.99 -11.44
CA TYR A 21 -17.16 -5.88 -10.00
C TYR A 21 -16.98 -4.46 -9.45
N THR A 22 -16.56 -3.49 -10.27
CA THR A 22 -16.23 -2.13 -9.81
C THR A 22 -17.36 -1.48 -9.02
N GLU A 23 -18.60 -1.56 -9.49
CA GLU A 23 -19.74 -0.95 -8.79
C GLU A 23 -20.13 -1.67 -7.51
N ASP A 24 -19.98 -3.00 -7.46
CA ASP A 24 -20.30 -3.80 -6.28
C ASP A 24 -19.25 -3.62 -5.16
N LEU A 25 -17.99 -3.45 -5.55
CA LEU A 25 -16.87 -3.21 -4.63
C LEU A 25 -16.77 -1.74 -4.22
N ASN A 26 -17.43 -0.86 -4.96
CA ASN A 26 -17.46 0.56 -4.70
C ASN A 26 -18.32 0.87 -3.46
N LYS A 27 -17.65 0.90 -2.31
CA LYS A 27 -18.18 1.50 -1.09
C LYS A 27 -17.68 2.93 -0.99
N LEU A 28 -18.58 3.85 -0.60
CA LEU A 28 -18.17 5.22 -0.30
C LEU A 28 -17.28 5.20 0.94
N VAL A 29 -16.19 5.98 0.89
CA VAL A 29 -15.36 6.25 2.07
C VAL A 29 -16.24 6.97 3.09
N PRO A 30 -16.25 6.51 4.36
CA PRO A 30 -16.91 7.23 5.45
C PRO A 30 -16.47 8.70 5.52
N LEU A 31 -17.42 9.63 5.70
CA LEU A 31 -17.13 11.07 5.66
C LEU A 31 -16.18 11.52 6.77
N ASP A 32 -16.26 10.88 7.92
CA ASP A 32 -15.38 11.07 9.07
C ASP A 32 -13.96 10.62 8.78
N GLU A 33 -13.76 9.47 8.11
CA GLU A 33 -12.46 9.02 7.65
C GLU A 33 -11.86 10.00 6.63
N LEU A 34 -12.67 10.44 5.66
CA LEU A 34 -12.23 11.43 4.67
C LEU A 34 -11.85 12.76 5.34
N HIS A 35 -12.68 13.24 6.27
CA HIS A 35 -12.37 14.46 7.02
C HIS A 35 -11.07 14.32 7.81
N ASP A 36 -10.87 13.19 8.48
CA ASP A 36 -9.68 12.96 9.29
C ASP A 36 -8.40 12.93 8.44
N VAL A 37 -8.38 12.11 7.39
CA VAL A 37 -7.24 11.99 6.47
C VAL A 37 -6.89 13.35 5.85
N CYS A 38 -7.90 14.16 5.51
CA CYS A 38 -7.69 15.47 4.90
C CYS A 38 -7.32 16.59 5.88
N THR A 39 -7.61 16.48 7.18
CA THR A 39 -7.49 17.63 8.12
C THR A 39 -6.67 17.36 9.37
N THR A 40 -6.85 16.21 10.02
CA THR A 40 -6.31 15.94 11.36
C THR A 40 -5.24 14.86 11.38
N TRP A 41 -5.29 13.88 10.47
CA TRP A 41 -4.35 12.76 10.38
C TRP A 41 -2.88 13.20 10.41
N GLN A 42 -2.55 14.25 9.65
CA GLN A 42 -1.19 14.79 9.55
C GLN A 42 -0.60 15.24 10.90
N SER A 43 -1.44 15.55 11.88
CA SER A 43 -1.01 15.98 13.21
C SER A 43 -0.59 14.84 14.13
N TYR A 44 -1.06 13.60 13.89
CA TYR A 44 -0.92 12.53 14.88
C TYR A 44 -0.39 11.20 14.34
N TRP A 45 -0.41 10.95 13.03
CA TRP A 45 -0.05 9.64 12.48
C TRP A 45 1.36 9.17 12.87
N ARG A 46 2.32 10.09 12.94
CA ARG A 46 3.71 9.79 13.32
C ARG A 46 3.78 9.15 14.71
N SER A 47 3.01 9.67 15.66
CA SER A 47 2.98 9.15 17.04
C SER A 47 2.45 7.72 17.15
N TYR A 48 1.67 7.26 16.16
CA TYR A 48 1.24 5.87 16.05
C TYR A 48 2.27 5.03 15.30
N ALA A 49 2.82 5.54 14.19
CA ALA A 49 3.82 4.84 13.39
C ALA A 49 5.09 4.53 14.19
N GLU A 50 5.54 5.46 15.02
CA GLU A 50 6.68 5.28 15.93
C GLU A 50 6.47 4.15 16.94
N ARG A 51 5.22 3.78 17.25
CA ARG A 51 4.92 2.72 18.25
C ARG A 51 4.85 1.33 17.64
N VAL A 52 5.09 1.19 16.33
CA VAL A 52 5.06 -0.11 15.65
C VAL A 52 6.35 -0.86 15.95
N THR A 53 6.26 -1.89 16.78
CA THR A 53 7.41 -2.70 17.23
C THR A 53 7.55 -4.03 16.49
N VAL A 54 6.78 -4.22 15.41
CA VAL A 54 6.71 -5.49 14.66
C VAL A 54 7.27 -5.29 13.26
N PRO A 55 7.78 -6.34 12.59
CA PRO A 55 8.18 -6.23 11.19
C PRO A 55 7.05 -5.67 10.32
N PHE A 56 7.39 -4.70 9.47
CA PHE A 56 6.44 -3.95 8.67
C PHE A 56 6.84 -3.97 7.18
N LEU A 57 5.92 -4.43 6.34
CA LEU A 57 6.02 -4.34 4.89
C LEU A 57 4.85 -3.51 4.37
N TYR A 58 5.12 -2.51 3.53
CA TYR A 58 4.06 -1.81 2.83
C TYR A 58 4.42 -1.50 1.39
N ALA A 59 3.38 -1.37 0.57
CA ALA A 59 3.51 -0.89 -0.79
C ALA A 59 2.78 0.44 -0.96
N VAL A 60 3.37 1.32 -1.77
CA VAL A 60 2.72 2.53 -2.27
C VAL A 60 2.71 2.44 -3.78
N VAL A 61 1.57 2.76 -4.38
CA VAL A 61 1.42 2.76 -5.83
C VAL A 61 1.48 4.19 -6.36
N ASP A 62 2.01 4.36 -7.56
CA ASP A 62 2.24 5.70 -8.15
C ASP A 62 0.95 6.49 -8.45
N GLN A 63 -0.21 5.83 -8.42
CA GLN A 63 -1.52 6.41 -8.71
C GLN A 63 -2.38 6.58 -7.44
N ASP A 64 -1.72 6.67 -6.29
CA ASP A 64 -2.35 6.99 -5.01
C ASP A 64 -2.70 8.49 -4.92
N GLY A 65 -3.85 8.81 -4.33
CA GLY A 65 -4.34 10.16 -4.12
C GLY A 65 -4.74 10.42 -2.67
N PHE A 66 -4.52 9.45 -1.78
CA PHE A 66 -4.59 9.62 -0.34
C PHE A 66 -3.19 9.72 0.27
N TRP A 67 -2.20 9.09 -0.35
CA TRP A 67 -0.85 8.97 0.20
C TRP A 67 0.19 9.55 -0.76
N ASP A 68 1.26 10.11 -0.18
CA ASP A 68 2.38 10.65 -0.93
C ASP A 68 3.27 9.51 -1.44
N SER A 69 3.09 9.16 -2.72
CA SER A 69 3.86 8.13 -3.41
C SER A 69 5.22 8.62 -3.93
N SER A 70 5.61 9.86 -3.65
CA SER A 70 6.95 10.33 -4.01
C SER A 70 8.03 9.57 -3.24
N GLU A 71 9.23 9.51 -3.82
CA GLU A 71 10.39 8.93 -3.16
C GLU A 71 10.66 9.61 -1.80
N GLU A 72 10.45 10.92 -1.72
CA GLU A 72 10.61 11.67 -0.46
C GLU A 72 9.54 11.27 0.57
N GLY A 73 8.26 11.26 0.20
CA GLY A 73 7.16 10.91 1.10
C GLY A 73 7.25 9.47 1.60
N THR A 74 7.60 8.54 0.72
CA THR A 74 7.82 7.13 1.06
C THR A 74 9.06 6.92 1.94
N MET A 75 10.15 7.64 1.68
CA MET A 75 11.34 7.59 2.53
C MET A 75 11.04 8.14 3.94
N GLN A 76 10.39 9.31 4.03
CA GLN A 76 10.00 9.90 5.32
C GLN A 76 9.11 8.95 6.11
N SER A 77 8.11 8.34 5.46
CA SER A 77 7.21 7.38 6.11
C SER A 77 7.98 6.17 6.62
N THR A 78 8.86 5.59 5.80
CA THR A 78 9.69 4.43 6.16
C THR A 78 10.56 4.72 7.38
N GLN A 79 11.20 5.89 7.43
CA GLN A 79 12.08 6.28 8.54
C GLN A 79 11.32 6.36 9.87
N VAL A 80 10.07 6.85 9.86
CA VAL A 80 9.26 6.93 11.08
C VAL A 80 9.00 5.53 11.64
N PHE A 81 8.57 4.58 10.80
CA PHE A 81 8.34 3.19 11.23
C PHE A 81 9.62 2.48 11.71
N GLN A 82 10.78 2.83 11.14
CA GLN A 82 12.08 2.26 11.54
C GLN A 82 12.54 2.67 12.95
N THR A 83 11.84 3.59 13.62
CA THR A 83 12.21 4.04 14.97
C THR A 83 12.15 2.89 15.98
N GLU A 84 11.08 2.10 15.95
CA GLU A 84 10.89 0.96 16.87
C GLU A 84 10.69 -0.38 16.16
N SER A 85 10.40 -0.39 14.85
CA SER A 85 10.19 -1.63 14.11
C SER A 85 11.52 -2.33 13.83
N PRO A 86 11.64 -3.64 14.08
CA PRO A 86 12.87 -4.39 13.87
C PRO A 86 13.23 -4.58 12.39
N LYS A 87 12.25 -4.42 11.48
CA LYS A 87 12.43 -4.55 10.04
C LYS A 87 11.32 -3.79 9.31
N VAL A 88 11.70 -2.84 8.45
CA VAL A 88 10.75 -2.10 7.63
C VAL A 88 11.16 -2.17 6.16
N GLU A 89 10.24 -2.58 5.30
CA GLU A 89 10.39 -2.56 3.85
C GLU A 89 9.26 -1.75 3.20
N ASN A 90 9.63 -0.90 2.23
CA ASN A 90 8.72 -0.22 1.33
C ASN A 90 8.91 -0.78 -0.09
N VAL A 91 7.82 -0.93 -0.83
CA VAL A 91 7.86 -1.21 -2.26
C VAL A 91 7.02 -0.21 -3.05
N GLY A 92 7.66 0.52 -3.97
CA GLY A 92 6.97 1.28 -5.02
C GLY A 92 6.40 0.33 -6.08
N MET A 93 5.12 0.46 -6.39
CA MET A 93 4.40 -0.41 -7.33
C MET A 93 3.82 0.43 -8.48
N PRO A 94 4.60 0.65 -9.55
CA PRO A 94 4.17 1.50 -10.65
C PRO A 94 2.98 0.89 -11.39
N MET A 95 2.07 1.75 -11.83
CA MET A 95 0.87 1.39 -12.62
C MET A 95 -0.08 0.40 -11.92
N ALA A 96 0.08 0.16 -10.62
CA ALA A 96 -0.83 -0.68 -9.85
C ALA A 96 -2.07 0.14 -9.41
N PRO A 97 -3.28 -0.45 -9.45
CA PRO A 97 -4.51 0.20 -8.98
C PRO A 97 -4.63 0.12 -7.46
N HIS A 98 -5.76 0.61 -6.91
CA HIS A 98 -5.98 0.59 -5.47
C HIS A 98 -6.05 -0.76 -4.81
N CYS A 99 -6.90 -1.59 -5.38
CA CYS A 99 -6.98 -2.99 -5.03
C CYS A 99 -5.89 -3.71 -5.83
N MET A 100 -4.62 -3.47 -5.51
CA MET A 100 -3.48 -3.99 -6.26
C MET A 100 -3.48 -5.54 -6.30
N GLU A 101 -4.05 -6.18 -5.28
CA GLU A 101 -4.27 -7.62 -5.21
C GLU A 101 -5.18 -8.16 -6.32
N MET A 102 -6.02 -7.29 -6.88
CA MET A 102 -6.92 -7.59 -7.99
C MET A 102 -6.34 -7.21 -9.36
N SER A 103 -5.09 -6.73 -9.39
CA SER A 103 -4.40 -6.33 -10.61
C SER A 103 -3.43 -7.41 -11.07
N LEU A 104 -2.87 -7.23 -12.27
CA LEU A 104 -1.83 -8.14 -12.77
C LEU A 104 -0.56 -8.13 -11.90
N GLN A 105 -0.33 -7.06 -11.13
CA GLN A 105 0.73 -6.96 -10.13
C GLN A 105 0.39 -7.64 -8.80
N GLY A 106 -0.88 -8.01 -8.57
CA GLY A 106 -1.34 -8.60 -7.31
C GLY A 106 -0.62 -9.89 -6.95
N THR A 107 -0.35 -10.75 -7.94
CA THR A 107 0.45 -11.97 -7.70
C THR A 107 1.86 -11.64 -7.21
N ALA A 108 2.51 -10.63 -7.79
CA ALA A 108 3.85 -10.22 -7.36
C ALA A 108 3.82 -9.64 -5.93
N TRP A 109 2.80 -8.86 -5.60
CA TRP A 109 2.60 -8.33 -4.25
C TRP A 109 2.39 -9.44 -3.21
N LEU A 110 1.52 -10.40 -3.49
CA LEU A 110 1.25 -11.53 -2.59
C LEU A 110 2.50 -12.39 -2.37
N LEU A 111 3.30 -12.63 -3.42
CA LEU A 111 4.57 -13.35 -3.30
C LEU A 111 5.60 -12.59 -2.45
N ARG A 112 5.64 -11.26 -2.54
CA ARG A 112 6.48 -10.44 -1.64
C ARG A 112 6.02 -10.51 -0.19
N CYS A 113 4.71 -10.41 0.04
CA CYS A 113 4.12 -10.56 1.37
C CYS A 113 4.50 -11.91 2.00
N LEU A 114 4.39 -12.99 1.22
CA LEU A 114 4.77 -14.33 1.65
C LEU A 114 6.28 -14.44 1.96
N GLY A 115 7.14 -13.94 1.06
CA GLY A 115 8.59 -13.95 1.24
C GLY A 115 9.00 -13.21 2.50
N PHE A 116 8.47 -12.00 2.69
CA PHE A 116 8.73 -11.19 3.88
C PHE A 116 8.28 -11.91 5.17
N ALA A 117 7.11 -12.55 5.15
CA ALA A 117 6.63 -13.31 6.30
C ALA A 117 7.53 -14.50 6.66
N ILE A 118 8.01 -15.23 5.65
CA ILE A 118 8.96 -16.34 5.83
C ILE A 118 10.27 -15.82 6.43
N GLU A 119 10.81 -14.73 5.88
CA GLU A 119 12.05 -14.13 6.40
C GLU A 119 11.92 -13.71 7.86
N CYS A 120 10.82 -13.06 8.22
CA CYS A 120 10.54 -12.68 9.61
C CYS A 120 10.45 -13.91 10.53
N THR A 121 9.78 -14.97 10.08
CA THR A 121 9.64 -16.21 10.86
C THR A 121 10.99 -16.91 11.06
N MET A 122 11.85 -16.92 10.04
CA MET A 122 13.19 -17.52 10.16
C MET A 122 14.18 -16.62 10.91
N GLY A 123 13.95 -15.30 10.91
CA GLY A 123 14.72 -14.31 11.65
C GLY A 123 14.35 -14.15 13.12
N GLN A 124 13.53 -15.02 13.70
CA GLN A 124 13.08 -14.91 15.10
C GLN A 124 14.24 -14.86 16.11
N ASP A 125 15.37 -15.48 15.82
CA ASP A 125 16.56 -15.41 16.69
C ASP A 125 17.27 -14.04 16.62
N ILE A 126 17.03 -13.25 15.56
CA ILE A 126 17.65 -11.95 15.30
C ILE A 126 16.75 -10.80 15.79
N TYR A 127 15.44 -10.93 15.58
CA TYR A 127 14.45 -9.89 15.90
C TYR A 127 13.68 -10.14 17.21
N GLY A 128 13.96 -11.26 17.90
CA GLY A 128 13.20 -11.73 19.04
C GLY A 128 11.94 -12.52 18.61
N SER A 129 11.15 -12.96 19.59
CA SER A 129 9.91 -13.70 19.31
C SER A 129 8.91 -12.82 18.55
N ILE A 130 8.82 -13.03 17.24
CA ILE A 130 7.85 -12.36 16.36
C ILE A 130 6.50 -13.07 16.52
N SER A 131 5.56 -12.41 17.19
CA SER A 131 4.18 -12.88 17.35
C SER A 131 3.22 -12.33 16.29
N SER A 132 3.65 -11.31 15.54
CA SER A 132 2.83 -10.64 14.52
C SER A 132 3.70 -9.92 13.47
N ILE A 133 3.13 -9.77 12.27
CA ILE A 133 3.72 -9.07 11.12
C ILE A 133 2.65 -8.14 10.57
N LEU A 134 3.02 -6.90 10.25
CA LEU A 134 2.12 -5.93 9.64
C LEU A 134 2.40 -5.81 8.13
N ILE A 135 1.35 -5.98 7.32
CA ILE A 135 1.39 -5.85 5.86
C ILE A 135 0.28 -4.89 5.43
N ALA A 136 0.63 -3.84 4.68
CA ALA A 136 -0.33 -2.84 4.20
C ALA A 136 -0.15 -2.49 2.71
N ALA A 137 -1.26 -2.22 2.03
CA ALA A 137 -1.31 -1.65 0.67
C ALA A 137 -2.21 -0.40 0.68
N LEU A 138 -1.75 0.70 0.08
CA LEU A 138 -2.37 2.04 0.15
C LEU A 138 -2.57 2.61 -1.26
N CYS A 139 -3.79 3.02 -1.65
CA CYS A 139 -4.13 3.69 -2.94
C CYS A 139 -5.49 4.45 -3.05
N ARG A 140 -5.87 4.96 -4.26
CA ARG A 140 -7.03 5.85 -4.56
C ARG A 140 -8.18 5.24 -5.40
N ARG A 141 -9.39 5.77 -5.25
CA ARG A 141 -10.49 5.71 -6.24
C ARG A 141 -10.36 6.80 -7.32
N SER A 142 -10.44 6.42 -8.60
CA SER A 142 -10.66 7.36 -9.72
C SER A 142 -12.13 7.76 -9.81
N LYS A 143 -12.39 9.07 -9.83
CA LYS A 143 -13.56 9.65 -10.49
C LYS A 143 -13.09 10.85 -11.29
N ASP A 144 -13.15 10.70 -12.61
CA ASP A 144 -13.44 11.73 -13.60
C ASP A 144 -12.73 13.08 -13.43
N GLY A 145 -11.54 13.19 -14.02
CA GLY A 145 -11.21 14.19 -15.04
C GLY A 145 -11.51 15.69 -14.82
N ASN A 146 -11.80 16.19 -13.63
CA ASN A 146 -11.99 17.63 -13.39
C ASN A 146 -11.23 18.11 -12.15
N PRO A 147 -10.45 19.22 -12.25
CA PRO A 147 -9.77 19.79 -11.11
C PRO A 147 -10.80 20.49 -10.22
N LEU A 148 -11.03 19.93 -9.03
CA LEU A 148 -11.76 20.59 -7.94
C LEU A 148 -10.80 21.18 -6.90
N TRP A 149 -9.77 21.89 -7.36
CA TRP A 149 -9.07 22.87 -6.53
C TRP A 149 -8.89 24.14 -7.36
N GLY A 150 -9.88 25.02 -7.25
CA GLY A 150 -9.63 26.44 -7.43
C GLY A 150 -8.98 26.95 -6.15
N TYR A 151 -7.66 27.13 -6.19
CA TYR A 151 -6.93 28.34 -5.79
C TYR A 151 -5.60 28.35 -6.55
#